data_AF-A0A2R7Y3A7-F1
#
_entry.id   AF-A0A2R7Y3A7-F1
#
_cell.length_a   1.000
_cell.length_b   1.000
_cell.length_c   1.000
_cell.angle_alpha   90.00
_cell.angle_beta   90.00
_cell.angle_gamma   90.00
#
_symmetry.space_group_name_H-M   'P 1'
#
loop_
_entity.id
_entity.type
_entity.pdbx_description
1 polymer ?
#
loop_
_entity_poly.entity_id
_entity_poly.type
_entity_poly.pdbx_seq_one_letter_code
_entity_poly.pdbx_strand_id
1 'polypeptide(L)'
;MWKTLLLRLSNYCGNKCVNCSLNFGDDVVNNSGDLKLIMKCLESLSNVRFNEAVLLCPTTTNQASEVVDVLKSTADKVYFFVPEVKIANLSKDLISKFDEVPIVVNDLSNLTNLEKRVNAMVSFGVENLAIYASLSPAGINEALLKRLINLSRKYELKVRVGEPPYSCDQNLTPFKNTLLEKGYDVGLPYGFLYGYKASVAYVEGHKITFLNHPKASECFKIYVDHSGKVGKCPYDNLTKNLIPSSNNELKEILRKPCPLTIASGMKVKPLVSLNLKVNDVVIPEETIQLLDLVDRLGSLRKACKELKISPSTCVERIRKLEKRIKTKLIHSTRGGVSRGKTTLTSEGLKLVELYKDFKERQLGSRDQSIE
;
A
#
# COMPACT_ATOMS: atom_id res chain seq x y z
N MET A 1 -13.50 6.71 5.44
CA MET A 1 -12.93 5.41 5.89
C MET A 1 -12.49 4.65 4.66
N TRP A 2 -11.21 4.26 4.55
CA TRP A 2 -10.67 3.62 3.35
C TRP A 2 -11.03 2.12 3.33
N LYS A 3 -11.84 1.68 2.37
CA LYS A 3 -12.28 0.28 2.25
C LYS A 3 -11.55 -0.42 1.11
N THR A 4 -11.04 -1.61 1.40
CA THR A 4 -10.31 -2.43 0.42
C THR A 4 -11.02 -3.77 0.23
N LEU A 5 -11.36 -4.10 -1.01
CA LEU A 5 -11.82 -5.43 -1.40
C LEU A 5 -10.62 -6.28 -1.84
N LEU A 6 -10.47 -7.47 -1.30
CA LEU A 6 -9.44 -8.43 -1.66
C LEU A 6 -10.14 -9.64 -2.29
N LEU A 7 -9.75 -10.01 -3.50
CA LEU A 7 -10.36 -11.11 -4.23
C LEU A 7 -9.30 -12.14 -4.62
N ARG A 8 -9.54 -13.40 -4.29
CA ARG A 8 -8.72 -14.53 -4.73
C ARG A 8 -9.56 -15.51 -5.53
N LEU A 9 -9.10 -15.89 -6.72
CA LEU A 9 -9.87 -16.76 -7.65
C LEU A 9 -9.32 -18.19 -7.74
N SER A 10 -8.16 -18.46 -7.17
CA SER A 10 -7.56 -19.80 -7.13
C SER A 10 -6.82 -20.01 -5.81
N ASN A 11 -6.90 -21.24 -5.30
CA ASN A 11 -6.07 -21.69 -4.19
C ASN A 11 -4.70 -22.25 -4.61
N TYR A 12 -4.57 -22.64 -5.88
CA TYR A 12 -3.37 -23.31 -6.39
C TYR A 12 -2.41 -22.37 -7.13
N CYS A 13 -1.15 -22.43 -6.73
CA CYS A 13 -0.04 -21.74 -7.38
C CYS A 13 1.14 -22.71 -7.54
N GLY A 14 1.53 -23.02 -8.77
CA GLY A 14 2.74 -23.82 -9.04
C GLY A 14 4.07 -23.08 -8.77
N ASN A 15 4.03 -21.87 -8.20
CA ASN A 15 5.23 -21.08 -7.90
C ASN A 15 5.66 -21.29 -6.45
N LYS A 16 6.95 -21.56 -6.24
CA LYS A 16 7.56 -21.71 -4.92
C LYS A 16 8.07 -20.37 -4.39
N CYS A 17 7.16 -19.41 -4.23
CA CYS A 17 7.49 -18.12 -3.64
C CYS A 17 7.82 -18.28 -2.15
N VAL A 18 9.02 -17.87 -1.74
CA VAL A 18 9.44 -17.87 -0.33
C VAL A 18 8.48 -17.02 0.51
N ASN A 19 7.98 -17.56 1.62
CA ASN A 19 7.06 -16.90 2.57
C ASN A 19 5.72 -16.44 1.97
N CYS A 20 5.25 -17.08 0.90
CA CYS A 20 3.92 -16.81 0.35
C CYS A 20 2.82 -17.36 1.26
N SER A 21 2.16 -16.49 2.03
CA SER A 21 1.01 -16.85 2.87
C SER A 21 -0.26 -17.18 2.08
N LEU A 22 -0.22 -17.07 0.75
CA LEU A 22 -1.30 -17.47 -0.15
C LEU A 22 -1.05 -18.83 -0.82
N ASN A 23 0.04 -19.53 -0.49
CA ASN A 23 0.27 -20.90 -0.91
C ASN A 23 -0.04 -21.85 0.25
N PHE A 24 -1.06 -22.70 0.11
CA PHE A 24 -1.52 -23.61 1.17
C PHE A 24 -0.92 -25.02 1.04
N GLY A 25 0.10 -25.20 0.20
CA GLY A 25 0.77 -26.47 -0.04
C GLY A 25 0.10 -27.33 -1.11
N ASP A 26 0.83 -28.37 -1.54
CA ASP A 26 0.43 -29.30 -2.60
C ASP A 26 -0.69 -30.28 -2.17
N ASP A 27 -1.03 -30.31 -0.88
CA ASP A 27 -2.04 -31.20 -0.28
C ASP A 27 -3.49 -30.68 -0.42
N VAL A 28 -3.68 -29.51 -1.02
CA VAL A 28 -5.01 -28.92 -1.24
C VAL A 28 -5.48 -29.23 -2.66
N VAL A 29 -6.63 -29.88 -2.80
CA VAL A 29 -7.29 -30.15 -4.09
C VAL A 29 -7.32 -28.88 -4.95
N ASN A 30 -6.76 -28.97 -6.16
CA ASN A 30 -6.74 -27.90 -7.16
C ASN A 30 -8.16 -27.47 -7.51
N ASN A 31 -8.63 -26.41 -6.88
CA ASN A 31 -9.96 -25.86 -7.14
C ASN A 31 -9.80 -24.46 -7.72
N SER A 32 -9.88 -24.38 -9.05
CA SER A 32 -10.32 -23.15 -9.70
C SER A 32 -11.65 -22.76 -9.09
N GLY A 33 -11.74 -21.54 -8.55
CA GLY A 33 -12.97 -21.08 -7.90
C GLY A 33 -14.17 -21.14 -8.82
N ASP A 34 -15.35 -21.41 -8.27
CA ASP A 34 -16.60 -21.30 -9.02
C ASP A 34 -16.85 -19.82 -9.33
N LEU A 35 -16.48 -19.41 -10.55
CA LEU A 35 -16.60 -18.03 -11.00
C LEU A 35 -18.05 -17.55 -10.96
N LYS A 36 -19.05 -18.41 -11.16
CA LYS A 36 -20.46 -18.00 -11.06
C LYS A 36 -20.81 -17.60 -9.63
N LEU A 37 -20.38 -18.39 -8.65
CA LEU A 37 -20.59 -18.08 -7.24
C LEU A 37 -19.86 -16.80 -6.84
N ILE A 38 -18.60 -16.64 -7.28
CA ILE A 38 -17.81 -15.44 -7.00
C ILE A 38 -18.45 -14.20 -7.62
N MET A 39 -18.92 -14.28 -8.86
CA MET A 39 -19.60 -13.16 -9.53
C MET A 39 -20.87 -12.76 -8.76
N LYS A 40 -21.68 -13.73 -8.33
CA LYS A 40 -22.85 -13.47 -7.47
C LYS A 40 -22.45 -12.82 -6.14
N CYS A 41 -21.34 -13.24 -5.52
CA CYS A 41 -20.80 -12.58 -4.34
C CYS A 41 -20.42 -11.12 -4.64
N LEU A 42 -19.68 -10.87 -5.72
CA LEU A 42 -19.26 -9.51 -6.09
C LEU A 42 -20.45 -8.60 -6.42
N GLU A 43 -21.48 -9.12 -7.09
CA GLU A 43 -22.74 -8.41 -7.34
C GLU A 43 -23.44 -8.00 -6.04
N SER A 44 -23.48 -8.89 -5.03
CA SER A 44 -24.03 -8.53 -3.71
C SER A 44 -23.23 -7.42 -3.00
N LEU A 45 -21.94 -7.31 -3.30
CA LEU A 45 -21.05 -6.29 -2.76
C LEU A 45 -21.12 -4.95 -3.51
N SER A 46 -21.72 -4.91 -4.70
CA SER A 46 -21.78 -3.70 -5.56
C SER A 46 -22.44 -2.50 -4.88
N ASN A 47 -23.36 -2.73 -3.94
CA ASN A 47 -24.01 -1.69 -3.14
C ASN A 47 -23.04 -0.98 -2.18
N VAL A 48 -21.87 -1.55 -1.93
CA VAL A 48 -20.80 -0.93 -1.16
C VAL A 48 -19.72 -0.46 -2.11
N ARG A 49 -19.58 0.86 -2.22
CA ARG A 49 -18.43 1.43 -2.94
C ARG A 49 -17.15 1.26 -2.13
N PHE A 50 -16.18 0.55 -2.72
CA PHE A 50 -14.83 0.39 -2.20
C PHE A 50 -13.89 1.44 -2.77
N ASN A 51 -12.86 1.80 -2.00
CA ASN A 51 -11.84 2.72 -2.49
C ASN A 51 -10.82 2.02 -3.38
N GLU A 52 -10.59 0.73 -3.14
CA GLU A 52 -9.79 -0.10 -4.02
C GLU A 52 -10.23 -1.56 -3.96
N ALA A 53 -10.00 -2.29 -5.06
CA ALA A 53 -10.08 -3.72 -5.15
C ALA A 53 -8.72 -4.28 -5.58
N VAL A 54 -8.29 -5.38 -4.95
CA VAL A 54 -7.04 -6.06 -5.28
C VAL A 54 -7.36 -7.50 -5.65
N LEU A 55 -7.14 -7.81 -6.93
CA LEU A 55 -7.15 -9.17 -7.44
C LEU A 55 -5.80 -9.82 -7.11
N LEU A 56 -5.84 -10.84 -6.26
CA LEU A 56 -4.66 -11.51 -5.71
C LEU A 56 -4.14 -12.58 -6.67
N CYS A 57 -2.83 -12.84 -6.59
CA CYS A 57 -2.28 -14.07 -7.13
C CYS A 57 -2.56 -15.25 -6.18
N PRO A 58 -2.69 -16.49 -6.69
CA PRO A 58 -2.70 -16.88 -8.11
C PRO A 58 -4.05 -16.58 -8.77
N THR A 59 -4.01 -15.97 -9.96
CA THR A 59 -5.17 -15.79 -10.84
C THR A 59 -4.71 -15.95 -12.30
N THR A 60 -5.52 -16.59 -13.15
CA THR A 60 -5.23 -16.74 -14.59
C THR A 60 -5.70 -15.54 -15.40
N THR A 61 -5.16 -15.37 -16.61
CA THR A 61 -5.57 -14.31 -17.55
C THR A 61 -7.08 -14.33 -17.82
N ASN A 62 -7.66 -15.53 -18.02
CA ASN A 62 -9.10 -15.68 -18.29
C ASN A 62 -9.93 -15.26 -17.09
N GLN A 63 -9.60 -15.77 -15.89
CA GLN A 63 -10.28 -15.41 -14.65
C GLN A 63 -10.23 -13.91 -14.38
N ALA A 64 -9.06 -13.28 -14.57
CA ALA A 64 -8.91 -11.84 -14.42
C ALA A 64 -9.78 -11.06 -15.41
N SER A 65 -9.86 -11.51 -16.67
CA SER A 65 -10.68 -10.87 -17.69
C SER A 65 -12.18 -10.97 -17.39
N GLU A 66 -12.64 -12.03 -16.74
CA GLU A 66 -14.05 -12.22 -16.40
C GLU A 66 -14.50 -11.32 -15.23
N VAL A 67 -13.64 -11.10 -14.23
CA VAL A 67 -14.04 -10.35 -13.03
C VAL A 67 -13.74 -8.86 -13.07
N VAL A 68 -12.80 -8.41 -13.91
CA VAL A 68 -12.26 -7.04 -13.87
C VAL A 68 -13.33 -5.96 -14.06
N ASP A 69 -14.32 -6.20 -14.93
CA ASP A 69 -15.37 -5.24 -15.21
C ASP A 69 -16.33 -5.09 -14.01
N VAL A 70 -16.61 -6.18 -13.29
CA VAL A 70 -17.36 -6.13 -12.03
C VAL A 70 -16.56 -5.42 -10.94
N LEU A 71 -15.26 -5.69 -10.82
CA LEU A 71 -14.39 -5.00 -9.86
C LEU A 71 -14.37 -3.49 -10.09
N LYS A 72 -14.34 -3.03 -11.34
CA LYS A 72 -14.41 -1.61 -11.70
C LYS A 72 -15.73 -0.96 -11.33
N SER A 73 -16.83 -1.70 -11.41
CA SER A 73 -18.13 -1.19 -10.96
C SER A 73 -18.23 -1.08 -9.44
N THR A 74 -17.43 -1.87 -8.71
CA THR A 74 -17.49 -2.00 -7.24
C THR A 74 -16.46 -1.12 -6.52
N ALA A 75 -15.35 -0.76 -7.18
CA ALA A 75 -14.24 -0.02 -6.56
C ALA A 75 -13.72 1.13 -7.43
N ASP A 76 -13.25 2.20 -6.78
CA ASP A 76 -12.66 3.37 -7.46
C ASP A 76 -11.32 3.05 -8.16
N LYS A 77 -10.61 2.04 -7.66
CA LYS A 77 -9.32 1.57 -8.17
C LYS A 77 -9.26 0.06 -8.16
N VAL A 78 -8.71 -0.53 -9.22
CA VAL A 78 -8.58 -1.99 -9.34
C VAL A 78 -7.14 -2.36 -9.67
N TYR A 79 -6.61 -3.29 -8.89
CA TYR A 79 -5.22 -3.72 -8.97
C TYR A 79 -5.14 -5.22 -9.21
N PHE A 80 -4.14 -5.67 -9.96
CA PHE A 80 -3.93 -7.08 -10.24
C PHE A 80 -2.51 -7.51 -9.88
N PHE A 81 -2.38 -8.29 -8.81
CA PHE A 81 -1.10 -8.84 -8.38
C PHE A 81 -0.73 -10.05 -9.23
N VAL A 82 0.48 -10.03 -9.78
CA VAL A 82 0.95 -11.06 -10.71
C VAL A 82 2.36 -11.49 -10.29
N PRO A 83 2.64 -12.80 -10.21
CA PRO A 83 4.02 -13.23 -9.98
C PRO A 83 4.88 -12.96 -11.22
N GLU A 84 6.15 -12.63 -11.01
CA GLU A 84 7.12 -12.32 -12.08
C GLU A 84 7.21 -13.36 -13.22
N VAL A 85 6.86 -14.61 -12.95
CA VAL A 85 6.84 -15.70 -13.94
C VAL A 85 5.65 -15.65 -14.88
N LYS A 86 4.52 -15.06 -14.47
CA LYS A 86 3.26 -15.06 -15.25
C LYS A 86 3.03 -13.77 -16.04
N ILE A 87 3.87 -12.75 -15.89
CA ILE A 87 3.70 -11.48 -16.62
C ILE A 87 3.65 -11.68 -18.14
N ALA A 88 4.46 -12.59 -18.69
CA ALA A 88 4.52 -12.84 -20.13
C ALA A 88 3.20 -13.38 -20.72
N ASN A 89 2.32 -13.93 -19.87
CA ASN A 89 1.04 -14.52 -20.29
C ASN A 89 -0.10 -13.50 -20.28
N LEU A 90 0.18 -12.24 -19.96
CA LEU A 90 -0.81 -11.17 -19.89
C LEU A 90 -0.81 -10.38 -21.19
N SER A 91 -2.00 -10.16 -21.75
CA SER A 91 -2.17 -9.25 -22.88
C SER A 91 -2.16 -7.80 -22.42
N LYS A 92 -1.72 -6.90 -23.32
CA LYS A 92 -1.81 -5.45 -23.11
C LYS A 92 -3.25 -5.02 -22.79
N ASP A 93 -4.22 -5.57 -23.50
CA ASP A 93 -5.63 -5.23 -23.33
C ASP A 93 -6.11 -5.54 -21.92
N LEU A 94 -5.79 -6.73 -21.39
CA LEU A 94 -6.13 -7.08 -20.02
C LEU A 94 -5.42 -6.16 -19.02
N ILE A 95 -4.12 -5.94 -19.19
CA ILE A 95 -3.34 -5.09 -18.30
C ILE A 95 -3.94 -3.68 -18.25
N SER A 96 -4.30 -3.10 -19.40
CA SER A 96 -4.88 -1.75 -19.50
C SER A 96 -6.21 -1.60 -18.75
N LYS A 97 -6.90 -2.70 -18.45
CA LYS A 97 -8.09 -2.66 -17.62
C LYS A 97 -7.77 -2.41 -16.14
N PHE A 98 -6.56 -2.59 -15.65
CA PHE A 98 -6.22 -2.34 -14.25
C PHE A 98 -5.57 -0.96 -14.05
N ASP A 99 -5.77 -0.34 -12.89
CA ASP A 99 -5.10 0.93 -12.55
C ASP A 99 -3.60 0.76 -12.33
N GLU A 100 -3.21 -0.39 -11.79
CA GLU A 100 -1.81 -0.80 -11.63
C GLU A 100 -1.75 -2.34 -11.57
N VAL A 101 -0.70 -2.93 -12.17
CA VAL A 101 -0.42 -4.37 -12.12
C VAL A 101 0.91 -4.58 -11.41
N PRO A 102 0.90 -4.82 -10.08
CA PRO A 102 2.11 -5.09 -9.31
C PRO A 102 2.67 -6.47 -9.61
N ILE A 103 3.92 -6.49 -10.05
CA ILE A 103 4.71 -7.69 -10.29
C ILE A 103 5.39 -8.07 -8.98
N VAL A 104 4.97 -9.18 -8.38
CA VAL A 104 5.54 -9.67 -7.12
C VAL A 104 6.89 -10.32 -7.40
N VAL A 105 7.94 -9.76 -6.81
CA VAL A 105 9.33 -10.22 -6.89
C VAL A 105 9.83 -10.51 -5.49
N ASN A 106 10.35 -11.71 -5.27
CA ASN A 106 10.75 -12.19 -3.93
C ASN A 106 12.25 -12.47 -3.82
N ASP A 107 12.96 -12.68 -4.93
CA ASP A 107 14.38 -13.02 -4.92
C ASP A 107 15.09 -12.56 -6.21
N LEU A 108 16.39 -12.80 -6.28
CA LEU A 108 17.26 -12.38 -7.37
C LEU A 108 17.25 -13.35 -8.57
N SER A 109 16.72 -14.58 -8.42
CA SER A 109 16.95 -15.70 -9.35
C SER A 109 16.41 -15.44 -10.75
N ASN A 110 15.28 -14.74 -10.86
CA ASN A 110 14.59 -14.50 -12.13
C ASN A 110 14.74 -13.09 -12.66
N LEU A 111 15.56 -12.22 -12.06
CA LEU A 111 15.61 -10.81 -12.42
C LEU A 111 15.97 -10.55 -13.88
N THR A 112 16.92 -11.30 -14.45
CA THR A 112 17.28 -11.16 -15.87
C THR A 112 16.11 -11.51 -16.79
N ASN A 113 15.33 -12.52 -16.44
CA ASN A 113 14.14 -12.90 -17.20
C ASN A 113 13.00 -11.91 -17.00
N LEU A 114 12.83 -11.40 -15.78
CA LEU A 114 11.89 -10.32 -15.47
C LEU A 114 12.21 -9.08 -16.31
N GLU A 115 13.47 -8.66 -16.38
CA GLU A 115 13.89 -7.51 -17.18
C GLU A 115 13.52 -7.68 -18.67
N LYS A 116 13.81 -8.83 -19.26
CA LYS A 116 13.41 -9.14 -20.65
C LYS A 116 11.90 -9.02 -20.85
N ARG A 117 11.11 -9.55 -19.92
CA ARG A 117 9.63 -9.52 -19.99
C ARG A 117 9.08 -8.11 -19.81
N VAL A 118 9.60 -7.35 -18.85
CA VAL A 118 9.27 -5.94 -18.64
C VAL A 118 9.60 -5.12 -19.87
N ASN A 119 10.79 -5.30 -20.44
CA ASN A 119 11.21 -4.61 -21.66
C ASN A 119 10.22 -4.84 -22.81
N ALA A 120 9.80 -6.08 -23.01
CA ALA A 120 8.81 -6.42 -24.03
C ALA A 120 7.48 -5.69 -23.77
N MET A 121 6.94 -5.77 -22.55
CA MET A 121 5.67 -5.13 -22.19
C MET A 121 5.70 -3.61 -22.33
N VAL A 122 6.76 -2.96 -21.86
CA VAL A 122 6.94 -1.51 -21.98
C VAL A 122 7.08 -1.12 -23.46
N SER A 123 7.82 -1.90 -24.26
CA SER A 123 7.93 -1.67 -25.71
C SER A 123 6.59 -1.81 -26.44
N PHE A 124 5.68 -2.65 -25.95
CA PHE A 124 4.31 -2.74 -26.46
C PHE A 124 3.40 -1.60 -25.95
N GLY A 125 3.92 -0.66 -25.16
CA GLY A 125 3.20 0.50 -24.64
C GLY A 125 2.35 0.21 -23.42
N VAL A 126 2.80 -0.71 -22.56
CA VAL A 126 2.19 -0.95 -21.24
C VAL A 126 2.84 -0.01 -20.21
N GLU A 127 2.04 0.83 -19.55
CA GLU A 127 2.52 1.90 -18.65
C GLU A 127 2.15 1.71 -17.17
N ASN A 128 1.19 0.84 -16.87
CA ASN A 128 0.60 0.65 -15.55
C ASN A 128 1.22 -0.51 -14.77
N LEU A 129 2.46 -0.90 -15.10
CA LEU A 129 3.21 -1.89 -14.34
C LEU A 129 3.87 -1.26 -13.10
N ALA A 130 3.94 -2.03 -12.03
CA ALA A 130 4.74 -1.70 -10.86
C ALA A 130 5.52 -2.92 -10.40
N ILE A 131 6.65 -2.69 -9.74
CA ILE A 131 7.41 -3.73 -9.05
C ILE A 131 6.93 -3.77 -7.61
N TYR A 132 6.55 -4.94 -7.12
CA TYR A 132 6.33 -5.20 -5.71
C TYR A 132 7.48 -6.07 -5.19
N ALA A 133 8.42 -5.44 -4.49
CA ALA A 133 9.51 -6.13 -3.81
C ALA A 133 9.02 -6.62 -2.44
N SER A 134 8.86 -7.94 -2.32
CA SER A 134 8.52 -8.56 -1.04
C SER A 134 9.76 -8.64 -0.17
N LEU A 135 9.65 -8.17 1.07
CA LEU A 135 10.69 -8.24 2.08
C LEU A 135 10.56 -9.55 2.86
N SER A 136 11.69 -10.18 3.14
CA SER A 136 11.74 -11.39 3.96
C SER A 136 11.71 -11.02 5.46
N PRO A 137 11.29 -11.92 6.35
CA PRO A 137 11.48 -11.77 7.79
C PRO A 137 12.94 -11.59 8.21
N ALA A 138 13.88 -12.07 7.40
CA ALA A 138 15.31 -11.80 7.58
C ALA A 138 15.72 -10.34 7.28
N GLY A 139 14.77 -9.47 6.95
CA GLY A 139 14.98 -8.06 6.66
C GLY A 139 15.05 -7.76 5.16
N ILE A 140 15.65 -6.60 4.84
CA ILE A 140 15.70 -6.07 3.48
C ILE A 140 16.87 -6.66 2.73
N ASN A 141 16.59 -7.38 1.65
CA ASN A 141 17.62 -7.76 0.69
C ASN A 141 18.02 -6.52 -0.14
N GLU A 142 19.05 -5.81 0.33
CA GLU A 142 19.56 -4.59 -0.34
C GLU A 142 20.00 -4.85 -1.77
N ALA A 143 20.59 -6.02 -2.06
CA ALA A 143 21.00 -6.37 -3.41
C ALA A 143 19.79 -6.49 -4.35
N LEU A 144 18.70 -7.12 -3.89
CA LEU A 144 17.44 -7.17 -4.62
C LEU A 144 16.86 -5.76 -4.81
N LEU A 145 16.79 -4.97 -3.74
CA LEU A 145 16.22 -3.63 -3.80
C LEU A 145 16.98 -2.73 -4.78
N LYS A 146 18.32 -2.72 -4.75
CA LYS A 146 19.15 -1.96 -5.70
C LYS A 146 18.92 -2.38 -7.15
N ARG A 147 18.85 -3.69 -7.41
CA ARG A 147 18.58 -4.22 -8.76
C ARG A 147 17.21 -3.79 -9.27
N LEU A 148 16.18 -3.86 -8.42
CA LEU A 148 14.83 -3.43 -8.75
C LEU A 148 14.71 -1.92 -8.95
N ILE A 149 15.47 -1.12 -8.20
CA ILE A 149 15.58 0.33 -8.40
C ILE A 149 16.22 0.64 -9.76
N ASN A 150 17.29 -0.06 -10.14
CA ASN A 150 17.91 0.12 -11.45
C ASN A 150 16.94 -0.24 -12.59
N LEU A 151 16.20 -1.34 -12.43
CA LEU A 151 15.15 -1.72 -13.39
C LEU A 151 14.06 -0.65 -13.47
N SER A 152 13.63 -0.12 -12.33
CA SER A 152 12.66 0.96 -12.25
C SER A 152 13.14 2.25 -12.91
N ARG A 153 14.42 2.63 -12.74
CA ARG A 153 15.00 3.81 -13.41
C ARG A 153 15.03 3.63 -14.94
N LYS A 154 15.37 2.43 -15.40
CA LYS A 154 15.49 2.12 -16.83
C LYS A 154 14.14 2.12 -17.55
N TYR A 155 13.08 1.66 -16.88
CA TYR A 155 11.75 1.45 -17.48
C TYR A 155 10.66 2.35 -16.86
N GLU A 156 11.05 3.36 -16.08
CA GLU A 156 10.16 4.28 -15.35
C GLU A 156 9.08 3.60 -14.48
N LEU A 157 9.36 2.39 -14.00
CA LEU A 157 8.40 1.62 -13.20
C LEU A 157 8.28 2.18 -11.79
N LYS A 158 7.09 2.10 -11.20
CA LYS A 158 6.91 2.36 -9.77
C LYS A 158 7.47 1.20 -8.96
N VAL A 159 8.16 1.49 -7.85
CA VAL A 159 8.63 0.48 -6.91
C VAL A 159 7.81 0.55 -5.63
N ARG A 160 7.23 -0.60 -5.26
CA ARG A 160 6.49 -0.85 -4.03
C ARG A 160 7.31 -1.83 -3.21
N VAL A 161 7.50 -1.53 -1.94
CA VAL A 161 8.26 -2.37 -1.01
C VAL A 161 7.37 -2.66 0.18
N GLY A 162 7.21 -3.93 0.53
CA GLY A 162 6.39 -4.35 1.65
C GLY A 162 6.67 -5.81 1.99
N GLU A 163 5.95 -6.34 2.97
CA GLU A 163 5.96 -7.78 3.26
C GLU A 163 5.48 -8.62 2.06
N PRO A 164 5.66 -9.95 2.05
CA PRO A 164 5.01 -10.79 1.06
C PRO A 164 3.50 -10.51 1.09
N PRO A 165 2.81 -10.37 -0.06
CA PRO A 165 1.45 -9.83 -0.08
C PRO A 165 0.50 -10.57 0.85
N TYR A 166 0.05 -9.86 1.87
CA TYR A 166 -0.85 -10.32 2.93
C TYR A 166 -0.23 -11.50 3.63
N SER A 167 0.92 -11.28 4.29
CA SER A 167 1.63 -12.29 5.08
C SER A 167 1.28 -12.20 6.57
N CYS A 168 1.45 -13.34 7.27
CA CYS A 168 1.05 -13.51 8.68
C CYS A 168 2.22 -13.38 9.63
N ASP A 169 3.41 -13.09 9.12
CA ASP A 169 4.59 -13.17 9.94
C ASP A 169 4.62 -11.99 10.93
N GLN A 170 4.37 -12.32 12.20
CA GLN A 170 4.37 -11.38 13.31
C GLN A 170 5.79 -10.97 13.71
N ASN A 171 6.81 -11.68 13.21
CA ASN A 171 8.24 -11.37 13.41
C ASN A 171 8.80 -10.45 12.34
N LEU A 172 7.96 -9.94 11.44
CA LEU A 172 8.30 -8.75 10.67
C LEU A 172 8.34 -7.59 11.66
N THR A 173 9.52 -7.38 12.28
CA THR A 173 9.90 -6.10 12.88
C THR A 173 9.32 -5.01 12.01
N PRO A 174 8.65 -3.97 12.55
CA PRO A 174 7.96 -2.99 11.72
C PRO A 174 8.95 -2.55 10.64
N PHE A 175 8.78 -2.96 9.38
CA PHE A 175 9.86 -2.85 8.38
C PHE A 175 10.34 -1.41 8.20
N LYS A 176 9.52 -0.46 8.66
CA LYS A 176 9.87 0.92 8.86
C LYS A 176 11.15 1.10 9.70
N ASN A 177 11.27 0.43 10.83
CA ASN A 177 12.44 0.47 11.70
C ASN A 177 13.66 -0.08 10.97
N THR A 178 13.53 -1.22 10.29
CA THR A 178 14.60 -1.79 9.47
C THR A 178 15.06 -0.83 8.36
N LEU A 179 14.15 -0.10 7.71
CA LEU A 179 14.51 0.92 6.73
C LEU A 179 15.25 2.11 7.37
N LEU A 180 14.79 2.56 8.55
CA LEU A 180 15.41 3.66 9.28
C LEU A 180 16.80 3.29 9.81
N GLU A 181 16.98 2.08 10.37
CA GLU A 181 18.26 1.52 10.80
C GLU A 181 19.27 1.45 9.65
N LYS A 182 18.78 1.23 8.43
CA LYS A 182 19.60 1.24 7.20
C LYS A 182 19.87 2.65 6.66
N GLY A 183 19.44 3.70 7.36
CA GLY A 183 19.66 5.09 7.00
C GLY A 183 18.79 5.58 5.84
N TYR A 184 17.73 4.85 5.48
CA TYR A 184 16.81 5.29 4.43
C TYR A 184 15.80 6.30 4.98
N ASP A 185 15.59 7.39 4.24
CA ASP A 185 14.60 8.39 4.60
C ASP A 185 13.19 7.88 4.29
N VAL A 186 12.41 7.61 5.35
CA VAL A 186 11.02 7.15 5.27
C VAL A 186 10.08 8.26 5.74
N GLY A 187 9.29 8.78 4.81
CA GLY A 187 8.25 9.76 5.07
C GLY A 187 7.06 9.22 5.85
N LEU A 188 6.22 10.14 6.29
CA LEU A 188 5.00 9.80 7.01
C LEU A 188 3.97 9.12 6.08
N PRO A 189 3.09 8.24 6.62
CA PRO A 189 2.06 7.61 5.81
C PRO A 189 1.13 8.65 5.19
N TYR A 190 0.94 8.60 3.87
CA TYR A 190 0.09 9.55 3.14
C TYR A 190 -1.30 8.97 2.80
N GLY A 191 -1.47 7.65 2.92
CA GLY A 191 -2.75 7.04 2.57
C GLY A 191 -2.69 5.53 2.59
N PHE A 192 -3.52 4.93 1.74
CA PHE A 192 -3.62 3.50 1.57
C PHE A 192 -3.38 3.11 0.12
N LEU A 193 -2.75 1.95 -0.05
CA LEU A 193 -2.55 1.25 -1.31
C LEU A 193 -2.50 -0.25 -1.05
N TYR A 194 -3.28 -1.03 -1.80
CA TYR A 194 -3.37 -2.49 -1.66
C TYR A 194 -3.80 -2.94 -0.25
N GLY A 195 -4.59 -2.12 0.44
CA GLY A 195 -4.97 -2.37 1.83
C GLY A 195 -3.85 -2.16 2.84
N TYR A 196 -2.70 -1.62 2.45
CA TYR A 196 -1.60 -1.22 3.32
C TYR A 196 -1.57 0.28 3.51
N LYS A 197 -0.96 0.74 4.59
CA LYS A 197 -0.56 2.14 4.76
C LYS A 197 0.65 2.42 3.88
N ALA A 198 0.52 3.41 3.00
CA ALA A 198 1.56 3.81 2.08
C ALA A 198 2.33 5.02 2.61
N SER A 199 3.66 4.91 2.62
CA SER A 199 4.62 5.98 2.86
C SER A 199 5.52 6.15 1.64
N VAL A 200 6.05 7.35 1.43
CA VAL A 200 7.16 7.55 0.50
C VAL A 200 8.46 7.24 1.23
N ALA A 201 9.38 6.53 0.60
CA ALA A 201 10.75 6.39 1.07
C ALA A 201 11.73 6.66 -0.06
N TYR A 202 12.96 7.05 0.29
CA TYR A 202 14.03 7.26 -0.66
C TYR A 202 15.20 6.31 -0.39
N VAL A 203 15.56 5.54 -1.40
CA VAL A 203 16.67 4.59 -1.36
C VAL A 203 17.67 5.03 -2.40
N GLU A 204 18.85 5.48 -1.95
CA GLU A 204 19.90 6.04 -2.83
C GLU A 204 19.36 7.13 -3.79
N GLY A 205 18.53 8.04 -3.24
CA GLY A 205 17.87 9.12 -3.99
C GLY A 205 16.71 8.69 -4.88
N HIS A 206 16.40 7.39 -4.98
CA HIS A 206 15.25 6.88 -5.75
C HIS A 206 13.99 6.83 -4.92
N LYS A 207 12.88 7.38 -5.45
CA LYS A 207 11.58 7.34 -4.78
C LYS A 207 10.98 5.94 -4.86
N ILE A 208 10.67 5.36 -3.71
CA ILE A 208 9.89 4.12 -3.58
C ILE A 208 8.63 4.37 -2.75
N THR A 209 7.65 3.48 -2.87
CA THR A 209 6.50 3.43 -1.96
C THR A 209 6.69 2.28 -0.99
N PHE A 210 6.68 2.61 0.28
CA PHE A 210 6.79 1.63 1.35
C PHE A 210 5.40 1.32 1.92
N LEU A 211 5.09 0.04 2.12
CA LEU A 211 3.77 -0.47 2.50
C LEU A 211 3.84 -1.18 3.85
N ASN A 212 3.06 -0.71 4.82
CA ASN A 212 2.95 -1.30 6.16
C ASN A 212 1.53 -1.72 6.48
N HIS A 213 1.37 -2.68 7.39
CA HIS A 213 0.06 -3.00 7.94
C HIS A 213 -0.62 -1.75 8.54
N PRO A 214 -1.90 -1.53 8.24
CA PRO A 214 -2.66 -0.51 8.94
C PRO A 214 -2.86 -0.92 10.40
N LYS A 215 -3.03 0.07 11.29
CA LYS A 215 -3.48 -0.18 12.66
C LYS A 215 -4.84 -0.88 12.63
N ALA A 216 -5.13 -1.72 13.63
CA ALA A 216 -6.37 -2.49 13.68
C ALA A 216 -7.64 -1.61 13.58
N SER A 217 -7.61 -0.43 14.20
CA SER A 217 -8.70 0.58 14.15
C SER A 217 -8.89 1.24 12.78
N GLU A 218 -7.92 1.10 11.87
CA GLU A 218 -7.91 1.71 10.55
C GLU A 218 -8.01 0.66 9.42
N CYS A 219 -8.12 -0.63 9.77
CA CYS A 219 -8.13 -1.75 8.84
C CYS A 219 -9.56 -2.16 8.46
N PHE A 220 -9.96 -1.79 7.23
CA PHE A 220 -11.30 -2.02 6.71
C PHE A 220 -11.24 -2.79 5.40
N LYS A 221 -10.88 -4.06 5.52
CA LYS A 221 -10.76 -5.01 4.42
C LYS A 221 -11.99 -5.91 4.38
N ILE A 222 -12.39 -6.29 3.18
CA ILE A 222 -13.24 -7.44 2.92
C ILE A 222 -12.43 -8.36 2.02
N TYR A 223 -12.42 -9.64 2.33
CA TYR A 223 -11.75 -10.68 1.57
C TYR A 223 -12.76 -11.69 1.07
N VAL A 224 -12.69 -11.99 -0.22
CA VAL A 224 -13.46 -13.02 -0.90
C VAL A 224 -12.49 -14.08 -1.40
N ASP A 225 -12.67 -15.32 -0.94
CA ASP A 225 -11.82 -16.44 -1.35
C ASP A 225 -12.29 -17.08 -2.66
N HIS A 226 -11.52 -18.07 -3.12
CA HIS A 226 -11.80 -18.81 -4.35
C HIS A 226 -13.09 -19.65 -4.27
N SER A 227 -13.64 -19.90 -3.07
CA SER A 227 -14.91 -20.61 -2.89
C SER A 227 -16.10 -19.66 -2.74
N GLY A 228 -15.89 -18.34 -2.89
CA GLY A 228 -16.92 -17.32 -2.70
C GLY A 228 -17.22 -17.00 -1.23
N LYS A 229 -16.44 -17.50 -0.28
CA LYS A 229 -16.60 -17.16 1.14
C LYS A 229 -16.05 -15.76 1.41
N VAL A 230 -16.72 -15.05 2.31
CA VAL A 230 -16.40 -13.67 2.66
C VAL A 230 -15.93 -13.57 4.11
N GLY A 231 -14.86 -12.82 4.33
CA GLY A 231 -14.30 -12.52 5.65
C GLY A 231 -13.62 -11.16 5.71
N LYS A 232 -13.01 -10.82 6.86
CA LYS A 232 -12.33 -9.52 7.01
C LYS A 232 -11.04 -9.44 6.20
N CYS A 233 -10.25 -10.50 6.21
CA CYS A 233 -8.96 -10.57 5.51
C CYS A 233 -8.61 -12.04 5.24
N PRO A 234 -7.51 -12.34 4.53
CA PRO A 234 -7.06 -13.70 4.30
C PRO A 234 -6.82 -14.55 5.56
N TYR A 235 -6.77 -13.93 6.74
CA TYR A 235 -6.55 -14.57 8.04
C TYR A 235 -7.81 -14.77 8.88
N ASP A 236 -8.94 -14.23 8.45
CA ASP A 236 -10.19 -14.51 9.14
C ASP A 236 -10.54 -15.97 8.92
N ASN A 237 -10.96 -16.68 9.98
CA ASN A 237 -11.53 -18.01 9.84
C ASN A 237 -12.84 -17.84 9.06
N LEU A 238 -12.76 -18.05 7.74
CA LEU A 238 -13.88 -17.80 6.84
C LEU A 238 -15.09 -18.60 7.31
N THR A 239 -16.16 -17.88 7.64
CA THR A 239 -17.45 -18.49 8.01
C THR A 239 -18.04 -19.20 6.79
N LYS A 240 -18.90 -20.21 7.00
CA LYS A 240 -19.58 -20.97 5.92
C LYS A 240 -20.16 -20.04 4.84
N ASN A 241 -20.21 -20.53 3.59
CA ASN A 241 -20.71 -19.89 2.35
C ASN A 241 -21.62 -18.68 2.58
N LEU A 242 -21.03 -17.52 2.79
CA LEU A 242 -21.74 -16.27 3.08
C LEU A 242 -21.63 -15.38 1.86
N ILE A 243 -22.64 -15.44 0.99
CA ILE A 243 -22.99 -14.28 0.17
C ILE A 243 -23.59 -13.29 1.16
N PRO A 244 -22.99 -12.11 1.38
CA PRO A 244 -23.53 -11.12 2.30
C PRO A 244 -24.96 -10.79 1.88
N SER A 245 -25.91 -11.12 2.74
CA SER A 245 -27.34 -10.97 2.45
C SER A 245 -27.82 -9.54 2.74
N SER A 246 -27.02 -8.78 3.50
CA SER A 246 -27.36 -7.43 3.93
C SER A 246 -26.12 -6.52 4.10
N ASN A 247 -26.36 -5.21 4.02
CA ASN A 247 -25.34 -4.20 4.36
C ASN A 247 -24.90 -4.25 5.83
N ASN A 248 -25.69 -4.86 6.71
CA ASN A 248 -25.35 -4.99 8.13
C ASN A 248 -24.28 -6.06 8.36
N GLU A 249 -24.38 -7.22 7.69
CA GLU A 249 -23.34 -8.26 7.73
C GLU A 249 -21.98 -7.72 7.27
N LEU A 250 -21.95 -6.91 6.20
CA LEU A 250 -20.71 -6.29 5.71
C LEU A 250 -20.10 -5.34 6.75
N LYS A 251 -20.93 -4.56 7.43
CA LYS A 251 -20.48 -3.67 8.50
C LYS A 251 -19.93 -4.45 9.69
N GLU A 252 -20.50 -5.61 10.01
CA GLU A 252 -19.99 -6.49 11.06
C GLU A 252 -18.63 -7.07 10.70
N ILE A 253 -18.49 -7.61 9.48
CA ILE A 253 -17.22 -8.14 8.96
C ILE A 253 -16.12 -7.06 9.01
N LEU A 254 -16.42 -5.84 8.54
CA LEU A 254 -15.48 -4.72 8.57
C LEU A 254 -15.05 -4.32 9.99
N ARG A 255 -15.93 -4.51 10.98
CA ARG A 255 -15.67 -4.15 12.38
C ARG A 255 -15.08 -5.28 13.23
N LYS A 256 -15.03 -6.52 12.73
CA LYS A 256 -14.37 -7.63 13.42
C LYS A 256 -12.96 -7.21 13.90
N PRO A 257 -12.50 -7.65 15.08
CA PRO A 257 -11.13 -7.41 15.51
C PRO A 257 -10.11 -7.97 14.50
N CYS A 258 -8.88 -7.48 14.56
CA CYS A 258 -7.81 -8.00 13.69
C CYS A 258 -7.49 -9.45 14.11
N PRO A 259 -7.60 -10.44 13.20
CA PRO A 259 -7.26 -11.84 13.53
C PRO A 259 -5.82 -11.99 14.02
N LEU A 260 -4.89 -11.19 13.47
CA LEU A 260 -3.49 -11.18 13.89
C LEU A 260 -3.33 -10.69 15.34
N THR A 261 -4.17 -9.78 15.83
CA THR A 261 -4.12 -9.32 17.22
C THR A 261 -4.63 -10.37 18.20
N ILE A 262 -5.60 -11.19 17.79
CA ILE A 262 -6.15 -12.27 18.62
C ILE A 262 -5.12 -13.40 18.77
N ALA A 263 -4.39 -13.71 17.70
CA ALA A 263 -3.36 -14.76 17.70
C ALA A 263 -2.11 -14.42 18.52
N SER A 264 -1.84 -13.14 18.83
CA SER A 264 -0.62 -12.70 19.54
C SER A 264 -0.73 -12.65 21.07
N GLY A 265 -1.89 -12.96 21.66
CA GLY A 265 -2.19 -12.57 23.04
C GLY A 265 -2.24 -11.04 23.21
N MET A 266 -2.63 -10.56 24.41
CA MET A 266 -2.72 -9.12 24.69
C MET A 266 -1.32 -8.49 24.76
N LYS A 267 -0.76 -8.09 23.61
CA LYS A 267 0.43 -7.23 23.55
C LYS A 267 0.00 -5.77 23.64
N VAL A 268 0.11 -5.19 24.83
CA VAL A 268 -0.07 -3.75 25.05
C VAL A 268 0.98 -3.01 24.22
N LYS A 269 0.54 -2.29 23.18
CA LYS A 269 1.39 -1.38 22.42
C LYS A 269 1.04 0.05 22.82
N PRO A 270 1.96 0.84 23.40
CA PRO A 270 1.69 2.21 23.78
C PRO A 270 1.37 3.05 22.52
N LEU A 271 0.15 3.60 22.48
CA LEU A 271 -0.29 4.54 21.46
C LEU A 271 0.10 5.96 21.88
N VAL A 272 1.10 6.53 21.22
CA VAL A 272 1.54 7.91 21.46
C VAL A 272 1.07 8.79 20.31
N SER A 273 0.35 9.86 20.62
CA SER A 273 0.04 10.93 19.68
C SER A 273 0.99 12.11 19.90
N LEU A 274 1.83 12.41 18.91
CA LEU A 274 2.74 13.54 18.95
C LEU A 274 2.13 14.72 18.18
N ASN A 275 1.97 15.85 18.83
CA ASN A 275 1.59 17.10 18.18
C ASN A 275 2.61 18.18 18.55
N LEU A 276 3.02 19.00 17.57
CA LEU A 276 3.86 20.15 17.85
C LEU A 276 3.00 21.33 18.29
N LYS A 277 3.52 22.17 19.17
CA LYS A 277 2.86 23.39 19.63
C LYS A 277 3.80 24.57 19.38
N VAL A 278 3.33 25.57 18.62
CA VAL A 278 4.07 26.80 18.32
C VAL A 278 3.18 27.99 18.70
N ASN A 279 3.65 28.89 19.56
CA ASN A 279 2.89 30.08 20.02
C ASN A 279 1.46 29.74 20.46
N ASP A 280 1.33 28.72 21.31
CA ASP A 280 0.05 28.15 21.78
C ASP A 280 -0.88 27.50 20.73
N VAL A 281 -0.45 27.45 19.48
CA VAL A 281 -1.17 26.78 18.41
C VAL A 281 -0.67 25.35 18.27
N VAL A 282 -1.56 24.39 18.54
CA VAL A 282 -1.31 22.98 18.24
C VAL A 282 -1.34 22.77 16.73
N ILE A 283 -0.30 22.13 16.22
CA ILE A 283 -0.12 21.76 14.82
C ILE A 283 -0.42 20.27 14.69
N PRO A 284 -1.53 19.89 14.03
CA PRO A 284 -1.88 18.50 13.85
C PRO A 284 -0.84 17.74 13.03
N GLU A 285 -0.58 16.48 13.37
CA GLU A 285 0.32 15.59 12.61
C GLU A 285 0.04 15.61 11.10
N GLU A 286 -1.24 15.56 10.69
CA GLU A 286 -1.64 15.60 9.27
C GLU A 286 -1.14 16.86 8.53
N THR A 287 -1.00 17.98 9.23
CA THR A 287 -0.49 19.22 8.63
C THR A 287 1.02 19.15 8.46
N ILE A 288 1.71 18.51 9.41
CA ILE A 288 3.15 18.23 9.29
C ILE A 288 3.41 17.24 8.15
N GLN A 289 2.55 16.21 8.00
CA GLN A 289 2.58 15.27 6.86
C GLN A 289 2.43 15.99 5.52
N LEU A 290 1.50 16.95 5.43
CA LEU A 290 1.32 17.76 4.24
C LEU A 290 2.57 18.61 3.93
N LEU A 291 3.18 19.23 4.95
CA LEU A 291 4.42 20.02 4.79
C LEU A 291 5.59 19.14 4.34
N ASP A 292 5.78 17.97 4.95
CA ASP A 292 6.80 16.99 4.55
C ASP A 292 6.60 16.55 3.09
N LEU A 293 5.37 16.33 2.65
CA LEU A 293 5.08 16.01 1.25
C LEU A 293 5.30 17.20 0.30
N VAL A 294 5.00 18.43 0.72
CA VAL A 294 5.29 19.64 -0.06
C VAL A 294 6.78 19.75 -0.33
N ASP A 295 7.58 19.57 0.73
CA ASP A 295 9.04 19.61 0.64
C ASP A 295 9.57 18.57 -0.34
N ARG A 296 9.14 17.31 -0.15
CA ARG A 296 9.57 16.17 -0.97
C ARG A 296 9.11 16.22 -2.42
N LEU A 297 7.91 16.75 -2.69
CA LEU A 297 7.31 16.74 -4.03
C LEU A 297 7.51 18.07 -4.79
N GLY A 298 7.99 19.12 -4.11
CA GLY A 298 8.14 20.46 -4.67
C GLY A 298 6.82 21.07 -5.18
N SER A 299 5.68 20.55 -4.72
CA SER A 299 4.36 20.94 -5.22
C SER A 299 3.27 20.63 -4.20
N LEU A 300 2.59 21.69 -3.76
CA LEU A 300 1.43 21.54 -2.88
C LEU A 300 0.31 20.74 -3.52
N ARG A 301 0.08 20.92 -4.82
CA ARG A 301 -0.99 20.20 -5.53
C ARG A 301 -0.72 18.69 -5.59
N LYS A 302 0.54 18.29 -5.79
CA LYS A 302 0.94 16.87 -5.73
C LYS A 302 0.79 16.34 -4.30
N ALA A 303 1.27 17.08 -3.30
CA ALA A 303 1.14 16.70 -1.88
C ALA A 303 -0.31 16.46 -1.45
N CYS A 304 -1.23 17.33 -1.87
CA CYS A 304 -2.66 17.16 -1.62
C CYS A 304 -3.25 15.91 -2.26
N LYS A 305 -2.86 15.63 -3.51
CA LYS A 305 -3.31 14.44 -4.23
C LYS A 305 -2.86 13.16 -3.51
N GLU A 306 -1.62 13.13 -3.01
CA GLU A 306 -1.13 12.00 -2.22
C GLU A 306 -1.93 11.80 -0.93
N LEU A 307 -2.22 12.88 -0.20
CA LEU A 307 -3.05 12.83 1.01
C LEU A 307 -4.54 12.62 0.75
N LYS A 308 -4.96 12.58 -0.52
CA LYS A 308 -6.37 12.49 -0.95
C LYS A 308 -7.22 13.63 -0.38
N ILE A 309 -6.61 14.81 -0.20
CA ILE A 309 -7.27 16.04 0.22
C ILE A 309 -7.41 16.94 -1.02
N SER A 310 -8.51 17.67 -1.14
CA SER A 310 -8.66 18.63 -2.23
C SER A 310 -7.61 19.74 -2.14
N PRO A 311 -7.06 20.24 -3.27
CA PRO A 311 -6.04 21.30 -3.24
C PRO A 311 -6.50 22.56 -2.50
N SER A 312 -7.78 22.93 -2.61
CA SER A 312 -8.36 24.07 -1.90
C SER A 312 -8.28 23.90 -0.38
N THR A 313 -8.65 22.72 0.13
CA THR A 313 -8.59 22.40 1.56
C THR A 313 -7.17 22.42 2.10
N CYS A 314 -6.19 21.89 1.36
CA CYS A 314 -4.79 21.99 1.77
C CYS A 314 -4.30 23.43 1.87
N VAL A 315 -4.58 24.23 0.84
CA VAL A 315 -4.17 25.65 0.79
C VAL A 315 -4.79 26.41 1.95
N GLU A 316 -6.08 26.19 2.21
CA GLU A 316 -6.78 26.79 3.34
C GLU A 316 -6.20 26.34 4.68
N ARG A 317 -5.92 25.04 4.85
CA ARG A 317 -5.31 24.47 6.05
C ARG A 317 -3.96 25.10 6.35
N ILE A 318 -3.06 25.20 5.36
CA ILE A 318 -1.75 25.85 5.52
C ILE A 318 -1.91 27.34 5.82
N ARG A 319 -2.75 28.07 5.07
CA ARG A 319 -2.95 29.52 5.29
C ARG A 319 -3.53 29.82 6.68
N LYS A 320 -4.48 29.02 7.15
CA LYS A 320 -5.04 29.15 8.50
C LYS A 320 -3.96 28.91 9.55
N LEU A 321 -3.12 27.90 9.35
CA LEU A 321 -2.01 27.62 10.26
C LEU A 321 -1.01 28.79 10.28
N GLU A 322 -0.51 29.23 9.11
CA GLU A 322 0.42 30.36 8.97
C GLU A 322 -0.11 31.62 9.65
N LYS A 323 -1.40 31.92 9.47
CA LYS A 323 -2.06 33.08 10.12
C LYS A 323 -2.09 32.96 11.64
N ARG A 324 -2.32 31.76 12.17
CA ARG A 324 -2.39 31.51 13.62
C ARG A 324 -1.01 31.57 14.28
N ILE A 325 0.01 30.98 13.65
CA ILE A 325 1.38 31.00 14.19
C ILE A 325 2.16 32.27 13.84
N LYS A 326 1.60 33.11 12.94
CA LYS A 326 2.18 34.35 12.40
C LYS A 326 3.51 34.15 11.65
N THR A 327 3.69 32.97 11.07
CA THR A 327 4.92 32.56 10.38
C THR A 327 4.55 31.91 9.06
N LYS A 328 5.28 32.26 7.99
CA LYS A 328 5.15 31.58 6.69
C LYS A 328 5.83 30.22 6.75
N LEU A 329 5.16 29.19 6.25
CA LEU A 329 5.66 27.82 6.23
C LEU A 329 6.02 27.39 4.81
N ILE A 330 5.34 27.92 3.80
CA ILE A 330 5.60 27.60 2.39
C ILE A 330 5.88 28.85 1.54
N HIS A 331 6.72 28.69 0.51
CA HIS A 331 6.87 29.63 -0.58
C HIS A 331 6.29 29.03 -1.86
N SER A 332 5.55 29.82 -2.63
CA SER A 332 4.95 29.36 -3.90
C SER A 332 5.23 30.36 -5.01
N THR A 333 5.83 29.88 -6.10
CA THR A 333 6.00 30.64 -7.34
C THR A 333 4.86 30.32 -8.30
N ARG A 334 4.21 31.36 -8.83
CA ARG A 334 3.15 31.21 -9.84
C ARG A 334 3.75 30.62 -11.12
N GLY A 335 3.01 29.71 -11.75
CA GLY A 335 3.45 29.01 -12.95
C GLY A 335 3.07 29.74 -14.23
N GLY A 336 4.08 30.00 -15.07
CA GLY A 336 3.95 30.13 -16.53
C GLY A 336 4.47 28.86 -17.21
N VAL A 337 5.24 29.00 -18.29
CA VAL A 337 5.87 27.89 -19.05
C VAL A 337 6.65 26.90 -18.15
N SER A 338 7.19 27.35 -17.02
CA SER A 338 8.04 26.56 -16.13
C SER A 338 7.34 25.70 -15.07
N ARG A 339 5.99 25.61 -15.05
CA ARG A 339 5.17 24.94 -14.01
C ARG A 339 5.42 25.51 -12.59
N GLY A 340 4.36 25.94 -11.91
CA GLY A 340 4.48 26.52 -10.56
C GLY A 340 5.09 25.56 -9.54
N LYS A 341 5.98 26.05 -8.67
CA LYS A 341 6.67 25.27 -7.63
C LYS A 341 6.21 25.73 -6.25
N THR A 342 6.13 24.81 -5.30
CA THR A 342 5.93 25.12 -3.89
C THR A 342 7.02 24.44 -3.08
N THR A 343 7.72 25.20 -2.24
CA THR A 343 8.76 24.69 -1.34
C THR A 343 8.47 25.12 0.09
N LEU A 344 9.06 24.45 1.07
CA LEU A 344 9.04 24.93 2.45
C LEU A 344 9.93 26.17 2.60
N THR A 345 9.60 26.98 3.59
CA THR A 345 10.48 28.01 4.15
C THR A 345 11.43 27.37 5.16
N SER A 346 12.43 28.12 5.64
CA SER A 346 13.30 27.69 6.74
C SER A 346 12.52 27.25 7.98
N GLU A 347 11.48 28.00 8.36
CA GLU A 347 10.63 27.66 9.50
C GLU A 347 9.76 26.43 9.23
N GLY A 348 9.27 26.27 7.99
CA GLY A 348 8.55 25.07 7.57
C GLY A 348 9.42 23.81 7.65
N LEU A 349 10.66 23.90 7.16
CA LEU A 349 11.65 22.82 7.24
C LEU A 349 11.95 22.45 8.69
N LYS A 350 12.30 23.44 9.51
CA LYS A 350 12.59 23.26 10.93
C LYS A 350 11.44 22.57 11.68
N LEU A 351 10.20 22.91 11.33
CA LEU A 351 9.02 22.28 11.94
C LEU A 351 8.90 20.79 11.59
N VAL A 352 9.16 20.44 10.33
CA VAL A 352 9.14 19.06 9.86
C VAL A 352 10.29 18.26 10.46
N GLU A 353 11.50 18.83 10.51
CA GLU A 353 12.68 18.21 11.11
C GLU A 353 12.49 17.95 12.60
N LEU A 354 12.06 18.95 13.38
CA LEU A 354 11.75 18.77 14.81
C LEU A 354 10.75 17.65 15.03
N TYR A 355 9.71 17.58 14.19
CA TYR A 355 8.73 16.50 14.28
C TYR A 355 9.34 15.12 14.02
N LYS A 356 10.20 15.01 12.99
CA LYS A 356 10.91 13.78 12.65
C LYS A 356 11.83 13.35 13.79
N ASP A 357 12.64 14.27 14.33
CA ASP A 357 13.55 14.03 15.44
C ASP A 357 12.81 13.53 16.69
N PHE A 358 11.72 14.20 17.09
CA PHE A 358 10.93 13.76 18.23
C PHE A 358 10.30 12.40 18.00
N LYS A 359 9.81 12.15 16.78
CA LYS A 359 9.21 10.85 16.44
C LYS A 359 10.24 9.74 16.44
N GLU A 360 11.47 10.02 16.01
CA GLU A 360 12.58 9.08 16.00
C GLU A 360 13.09 8.78 17.41
N ARG A 361 13.31 9.79 18.27
CA ARG A 361 13.69 9.58 19.68
C ARG A 361 12.66 8.75 20.45
N GLN A 362 11.37 8.94 20.17
CA GLN A 362 10.29 8.16 20.77
C GLN A 362 10.26 6.70 20.29
N LEU A 363 10.84 6.41 19.13
CA LEU A 363 10.97 5.06 18.59
C LEU A 363 12.28 4.39 19.03
N GLY A 364 13.39 5.13 19.10
CA GLY A 364 14.72 4.61 19.49
C GLY A 364 14.96 4.42 20.99
N SER A 365 14.18 5.05 21.87
CA SER A 365 14.26 4.84 23.32
C SER A 365 13.55 3.56 23.82
N ARG A 366 13.12 2.67 22.91
CA ARG A 366 12.35 1.46 23.23
C ARG A 366 13.14 0.15 23.14
N ASP A 367 14.39 0.18 22.70
CA ASP A 367 15.23 -1.03 22.58
C ASP A 367 16.06 -1.36 23.85
N GLN A 368 15.88 -0.63 24.95
CA GLN A 368 16.59 -0.87 26.22
C GLN A 368 15.70 -1.30 27.40
N SER A 369 14.52 -1.86 27.15
CA SER A 369 13.66 -2.34 28.25
C SER A 369 12.90 -3.60 27.89
N ILE A 370 13.63 -4.65 27.53
CA ILE A 370 13.17 -6.04 27.66
C ILE A 370 14.39 -6.87 28.09
N GLU A 371 14.66 -6.88 29.40
CA GLU A 371 15.24 -8.05 30.08
C GLU A 371 14.10 -8.83 30.73
#